data_AF-A0A5D3CJE8-F1
#
_entry.id   AF-A0A5D3CJE8-F1
#
_cell.length_a   1.000
_cell.length_b   1.000
_cell.length_c   1.000
_cell.angle_alpha   90.00
_cell.angle_beta   90.00
_cell.angle_gamma   90.00
#
_symmetry.space_group_name_H-M   'P 1'
#
loop_
_entity.id
_entity.type
_entity.pdbx_description
1 polymer ?
#
loop_
_entity_poly.entity_id
_entity_poly.type
_entity_poly.pdbx_seq_one_letter_code
_entity_poly.pdbx_strand_id
1 'polypeptide(L)'
;MEIIREGPSASRPPVLDGKNYSYWKPRMIFFIKTLDGKAWRALVAGYDPPMITMNGVSVPKPEVDWTDAEEQASIGNARALNAIFNGVDLKFSS
;
A
#
# COMPACT_ATOMS: atom_id res chain seq x y z
N MET A 1 26.08 16.15 15.43
CA MET A 1 25.08 16.31 14.35
C MET A 1 23.72 16.42 14.98
N GLU A 2 23.12 17.60 14.94
CA GLU A 2 21.71 17.75 15.31
C GLU A 2 20.87 17.15 14.19
N ILE A 3 20.09 16.12 14.52
CA ILE A 3 19.10 15.56 13.60
C ILE A 3 17.96 16.57 13.60
N ILE A 4 17.90 17.41 12.57
CA ILE A 4 16.75 18.28 12.32
C ILE A 4 15.55 17.34 12.21
N ARG A 5 14.72 17.29 13.27
CA ARG A 5 13.44 16.59 13.22
C ARG A 5 12.54 17.44 12.34
N GLU A 6 12.51 17.12 11.05
CA GLU A 6 11.48 17.62 10.15
C GLU A 6 10.11 17.46 10.84
N GLY A 7 9.33 18.54 10.87
CA GLY A 7 7.95 18.49 11.35
C GLY A 7 7.16 17.43 10.57
N PRO A 8 6.01 16.96 11.09
CA PRO A 8 5.23 15.90 10.47
C PRO A 8 4.79 16.31 9.06
N SER A 9 5.54 15.84 8.06
CA SER A 9 5.23 16.10 6.65
C SER A 9 4.09 15.19 6.21
N ALA A 10 3.07 15.78 5.59
CA ALA A 10 2.01 15.02 4.93
C ALA A 10 2.50 14.31 3.64
N SER A 11 3.71 14.64 3.15
CA SER A 11 4.24 14.12 1.89
C SER A 11 5.15 12.89 2.03
N ARG A 12 5.57 12.55 3.25
CA ARG A 12 6.46 11.40 3.51
C ARG A 12 5.77 10.38 4.41
N PRO A 13 5.87 9.07 4.09
CA PRO A 13 5.32 8.04 4.95
C PRO A 13 6.02 8.08 6.32
N PRO A 14 5.30 7.90 7.44
CA PRO A 14 5.94 7.76 8.74
C PRO A 14 6.77 6.48 8.77
N VAL A 15 7.96 6.53 9.37
CA VAL A 15 8.86 5.37 9.49
C VAL A 15 8.50 4.55 10.74
N LEU A 16 8.36 3.24 10.59
CA LEU A 16 8.20 2.29 11.68
C LEU A 16 9.59 1.87 12.20
N ASP A 17 9.91 2.28 13.42
CA ASP A 17 11.22 2.08 14.09
C ASP A 17 11.25 0.84 15.03
N GLY A 18 10.21 0.01 14.97
CA GLY A 18 10.05 -1.17 15.83
C GLY A 18 9.57 -0.90 17.26
N LYS A 19 9.47 0.35 17.71
CA LYS A 19 9.06 0.69 19.10
C LYS A 19 7.71 1.38 19.18
N ASN A 20 7.34 2.14 18.14
CA ASN A 20 6.22 3.09 18.22
C ASN A 20 5.05 2.73 17.29
N TYR A 21 4.66 1.45 17.21
CA TYR A 21 3.58 1.00 16.32
C TYR A 21 2.25 1.72 16.58
N SER A 22 1.89 1.97 17.85
CA SER A 22 0.66 2.69 18.23
C SER A 22 0.62 4.14 17.71
N TYR A 23 1.78 4.76 17.54
CA TYR A 23 1.92 6.09 16.95
C TYR A 23 2.00 6.04 15.42
N TRP A 24 2.72 5.05 14.89
CA TRP A 24 2.91 4.86 13.45
C TRP A 24 1.59 4.49 12.74
N LYS A 25 0.83 3.54 13.29
CA LYS A 25 -0.37 2.98 12.66
C LYS A 25 -1.42 4.05 12.28
N PRO A 26 -1.92 4.90 13.19
CA PRO A 26 -2.91 5.91 12.83
C PRO A 26 -2.38 6.93 11.82
N ARG A 27 -1.07 7.22 11.84
CA ARG A 27 -0.43 8.13 10.88
C ARG A 27 -0.26 7.52 9.50
N MET A 28 0.12 6.25 9.42
CA MET A 28 0.18 5.54 8.15
C MET A 28 -1.23 5.42 7.54
N ILE A 29 -2.24 5.13 8.36
CA ILE A 29 -3.66 5.15 7.93
C ILE A 29 -4.04 6.53 7.37
N PHE A 30 -3.72 7.61 8.09
CA PHE A 30 -4.02 8.96 7.63
C PHE A 30 -3.28 9.29 6.32
N PHE A 31 -1.98 8.98 6.25
CA PHE A 31 -1.14 9.18 5.07
C PHE A 31 -1.70 8.48 3.83
N ILE A 32 -2.06 7.19 3.92
CA ILE A 32 -2.62 6.43 2.79
C ILE A 32 -3.97 7.02 2.35
N LYS A 33 -4.83 7.42 3.29
CA LYS A 33 -6.12 8.06 2.98
C LYS A 33 -5.94 9.37 2.21
N THR A 34 -4.93 10.16 2.55
CA THR A 34 -4.63 11.43 1.87
C THR A 34 -3.85 11.24 0.58
N LEU A 35 -3.08 10.16 0.46
CA LEU A 35 -2.28 9.83 -0.72
C LEU A 35 -3.17 9.40 -1.88
N ASP A 36 -4.06 8.44 -1.66
CA ASP A 36 -4.95 7.93 -2.69
C ASP A 36 -6.15 7.18 -2.08
N GLY A 37 -7.36 7.63 -2.41
CA GLY A 37 -8.59 6.96 -2.01
C GLY A 37 -8.74 5.54 -2.58
N LYS A 38 -8.13 5.22 -3.73
CA LYS A 38 -8.09 3.85 -4.27
C LYS A 38 -7.16 2.96 -3.46
N ALA A 39 -6.00 3.48 -3.04
CA ALA A 39 -5.09 2.77 -2.16
C ALA A 39 -5.72 2.44 -0.80
N TRP A 40 -6.44 3.41 -0.20
CA TRP A 40 -7.18 3.14 1.03
C TRP A 40 -8.25 2.06 0.85
N ARG A 41 -9.03 2.12 -0.24
CA ARG A 41 -10.05 1.10 -0.53
C ARG A 41 -9.44 -0.28 -0.73
N ALA A 42 -8.33 -0.39 -1.47
CA ALA A 42 -7.63 -1.66 -1.67
C ALA A 42 -7.12 -2.24 -0.34
N LEU A 43 -6.61 -1.39 0.56
CA LEU A 43 -6.15 -1.84 1.88
C LEU A 43 -7.30 -2.37 2.76
N VAL A 44 -8.46 -1.72 2.73
CA VAL A 44 -9.63 -2.10 3.55
C VAL A 44 -10.37 -3.30 2.97
N ALA A 45 -10.54 -3.35 1.66
CA ALA A 45 -11.26 -4.42 0.97
C ALA A 45 -10.40 -5.69 0.80
N GLY A 46 -9.07 -5.54 0.85
CA GLY A 46 -8.15 -6.54 0.32
C GLY A 46 -8.01 -6.41 -1.20
N TYR A 47 -6.97 -7.03 -1.73
CA TYR A 47 -6.75 -7.13 -3.17
C TYR A 47 -6.69 -8.61 -3.57
N ASP A 48 -7.61 -9.01 -4.42
CA ASP A 48 -7.59 -10.30 -5.09
C ASP A 48 -7.16 -10.08 -6.55
N PRO A 49 -6.11 -10.77 -7.04
CA PRO A 49 -5.72 -10.69 -8.43
C PRO A 49 -6.84 -11.15 -9.37
N PRO A 50 -7.00 -10.51 -10.54
CA PRO A 50 -7.94 -10.97 -11.56
C PRO A 50 -7.68 -12.42 -11.98
N MET A 51 -8.71 -13.27 -11.91
CA MET A 51 -8.63 -14.68 -12.28
C MET A 51 -9.62 -14.98 -13.42
N ILE A 52 -9.25 -15.93 -14.29
CA ILE A 52 -10.12 -16.46 -15.33
C ILE A 52 -10.20 -17.98 -15.21
N THR A 53 -11.37 -18.56 -15.50
CA THR A 53 -11.52 -20.01 -15.55
C THR A 53 -11.22 -20.51 -16.96
N MET A 54 -10.19 -21.33 -17.10
CA MET A 54 -9.85 -22.03 -18.33
C MET A 54 -9.97 -23.54 -18.11
N ASN A 55 -10.83 -24.20 -18.88
CA ASN A 55 -11.05 -25.66 -18.81
C ASN A 55 -11.35 -26.17 -17.37
N GLY A 56 -12.10 -25.40 -16.59
CA GLY A 56 -12.45 -25.74 -15.20
C GLY A 56 -11.35 -25.45 -14.17
N VAL A 57 -10.21 -24.89 -14.58
CA VAL A 57 -9.12 -24.47 -13.69
C VAL A 57 -9.08 -22.95 -13.62
N SER A 58 -9.00 -22.40 -12.41
CA SER A 58 -8.80 -20.96 -12.20
C SER A 58 -7.33 -20.61 -12.36
N VAL A 59 -7.02 -19.70 -13.28
CA VAL A 59 -5.66 -19.21 -13.57
C VAL A 59 -5.62 -17.68 -13.55
N PRO A 60 -4.47 -17.05 -13.29
CA PRO A 60 -4.34 -15.60 -13.40
C PRO A 60 -4.77 -15.12 -14.78
N LYS A 61 -5.61 -14.09 -14.80
CA LYS A 61 -6.05 -13.45 -16.03
C LYS A 61 -4.91 -12.60 -16.60
N PRO A 62 -4.58 -12.69 -17.90
CA PRO A 62 -3.55 -11.85 -18.52
C PRO A 62 -3.87 -10.36 -18.35
N GLU A 63 -2.85 -9.54 -18.05
CA GLU A 63 -3.02 -8.09 -17.81
C GLU A 63 -3.64 -7.35 -18.99
N VAL A 64 -3.34 -7.78 -20.22
CA VAL A 64 -3.92 -7.21 -21.44
C VAL A 64 -5.45 -7.37 -21.52
N ASP A 65 -5.99 -8.35 -20.81
CA ASP A 65 -7.43 -8.65 -20.78
C ASP A 65 -8.12 -8.01 -19.56
N TRP A 66 -7.37 -7.31 -18.71
CA TRP A 66 -7.94 -6.68 -17.52
C TRP A 66 -8.93 -5.59 -17.92
N THR A 67 -10.04 -5.54 -17.18
CA THR A 67 -10.97 -4.41 -17.23
C THR A 67 -10.35 -3.20 -16.53
N ASP A 68 -10.80 -2.00 -16.88
CA ASP A 68 -10.40 -0.77 -16.19
C ASP A 68 -10.59 -0.89 -14.66
N ALA A 69 -11.64 -1.57 -14.19
CA ALA A 69 -11.87 -1.77 -12.77
C ALA A 69 -10.79 -2.63 -12.11
N GLU A 70 -10.40 -3.73 -12.76
CA GLU A 70 -9.32 -4.64 -12.31
C GLU A 70 -7.97 -3.91 -12.29
N GLU A 71 -7.66 -3.16 -13.34
CA GLU A 71 -6.44 -2.35 -13.41
C GLU A 71 -6.41 -1.28 -12.31
N GLN A 72 -7.49 -0.52 -12.12
CA GLN A 72 -7.54 0.51 -11.10
C GLN A 72 -7.46 -0.06 -9.67
N ALA A 73 -7.98 -1.27 -9.45
CA ALA A 73 -7.80 -1.98 -8.18
C ALA A 73 -6.33 -2.38 -7.96
N SER A 74 -5.67 -2.91 -9.00
CA SER A 74 -4.24 -3.23 -8.96
C SER A 74 -3.37 -2.00 -8.67
N ILE A 75 -3.63 -0.87 -9.33
CA ILE A 75 -2.93 0.40 -9.08
C ILE A 75 -3.11 0.86 -7.63
N GLY A 76 -4.34 0.80 -7.11
CA GLY A 76 -4.62 1.12 -5.71
C GLY A 76 -3.82 0.24 -4.75
N ASN A 77 -3.82 -1.06 -4.97
CA ASN A 77 -3.06 -2.02 -4.18
C ASN A 77 -1.54 -1.72 -4.22
N ALA A 78 -0.98 -1.51 -5.41
CA ALA A 78 0.43 -1.20 -5.59
C ALA A 78 0.84 0.08 -4.84
N ARG A 79 -0.01 1.12 -4.87
CA ARG A 79 0.22 2.37 -4.13
C ARG A 79 0.16 2.17 -2.61
N ALA A 80 -0.79 1.37 -2.12
CA ALA A 80 -0.89 1.04 -0.69
C ALA A 80 0.36 0.29 -0.21
N LEU A 81 0.79 -0.74 -0.94
CA LEU A 81 2.00 -1.50 -0.65
C LEU A 81 3.24 -0.61 -0.67
N ASN A 82 3.38 0.23 -1.70
CA ASN A 82 4.50 1.17 -1.79
C ASN A 82 4.55 2.12 -0.59
N ALA A 83 3.42 2.67 -0.15
CA ALA A 83 3.35 3.53 1.03
C ALA A 83 3.79 2.80 2.31
N ILE A 84 3.37 1.55 2.47
CA ILE A 84 3.75 0.72 3.63
C ILE A 84 5.24 0.40 3.61
N PHE A 85 5.77 -0.09 2.49
CA PHE A 85 7.19 -0.48 2.39
C PHE A 85 8.13 0.71 2.59
N ASN A 86 7.82 1.87 2.04
CA ASN A 86 8.61 3.09 2.28
C ASN A 86 8.42 3.66 3.70
N GLY A 87 7.42 3.19 4.45
CA GLY A 87 7.17 3.55 5.83
C GLY A 87 7.78 2.59 6.86
N VAL A 88 8.61 1.63 6.45
CA VAL A 88 9.30 0.69 7.34
C VAL A 88 10.80 0.98 7.33
N ASP A 89 11.45 0.99 8.50
CA ASP A 89 12.91 1.14 8.58
C ASP A 89 13.61 -0.08 7.97
N LEU A 90 14.60 0.16 7.10
CA LEU A 90 15.40 -0.85 6.40
C LEU A 90 16.12 -1.81 7.35
N LYS A 91 16.34 -1.43 8.61
CA LYS A 91 16.92 -2.32 9.63
C LYS A 91 16.04 -3.51 10.00
N PHE A 92 14.77 -3.51 9.59
CA PHE A 92 13.79 -4.56 9.88
C PHE A 92 13.14 -5.17 8.62
N SER A 93 13.67 -4.89 7.43
CA SER A 93 13.13 -5.40 6.15
C SER A 93 13.79 -6.70 5.67
N SER A 94 14.38 -7.50 6.58
CA SER A 94 15.07 -8.76 6.27
C SER A 94 14.14 -9.97 6.30
#